data_AF-A0ABD0PH39-F1
#
_entry.id   AF-A0ABD0PH39-F1
#
_cell.length_a   1.000
_cell.length_b   1.000
_cell.length_c   1.000
_cell.angle_alpha   90.00
_cell.angle_beta   90.00
_cell.angle_gamma   90.00
#
_symmetry.space_group_name_H-M   'P 1'
#
loop_
_entity.id
_entity.type
_entity.pdbx_description
1 polymer ?
#
loop_
_entity_poly.entity_id
_entity_poly.type
_entity_poly.pdbx_seq_one_letter_code
_entity_poly.pdbx_strand_id
1 'polypeptide(L)'
;MLYLASPLLRSLQELEEHCMHLSDIAPHDATRDLILLNQQRLAEMELSNQLERKKEELHQLSKHLEEEKKKTENLLYAMLPKHVANQLKEGKRVEA
;
A
#
# COMPACT_ATOMS: atom_id res chain seq x y z
N MET A 1 24.28 -23.34 -43.22
CA MET A 1 23.87 -23.72 -41.85
C MET A 1 23.00 -22.59 -41.31
N LEU A 2 21.83 -22.89 -40.76
CA LEU A 2 20.89 -21.92 -40.19
C LEU A 2 20.87 -22.09 -38.67
N TYR A 3 20.91 -20.97 -37.93
CA TYR A 3 20.85 -20.95 -36.47
C TYR A 3 19.62 -20.17 -36.04
N LEU A 4 18.78 -20.79 -35.21
CA LEU A 4 17.57 -20.19 -34.64
C LEU A 4 17.76 -20.13 -33.13
N ALA A 5 17.65 -18.93 -32.57
CA ALA A 5 17.83 -18.68 -31.15
C ALA A 5 17.01 -17.47 -30.69
N SER A 6 16.78 -17.45 -29.38
CA SER A 6 16.15 -16.36 -28.65
C SER A 6 17.19 -15.61 -27.82
N PRO A 7 17.03 -14.31 -27.59
CA PRO A 7 17.93 -13.56 -26.73
C PRO A 7 17.81 -14.06 -25.28
N LEU A 8 18.93 -14.18 -24.57
CA LEU A 8 18.95 -14.60 -23.17
C LEU A 8 18.73 -13.38 -22.26
N LEU A 9 17.47 -13.05 -21.98
CA LEU A 9 17.07 -11.91 -21.16
C LEU A 9 15.98 -12.30 -20.17
N ARG A 10 15.91 -11.65 -19.01
CA ARG A 10 14.98 -11.99 -17.92
C ARG A 10 14.16 -10.82 -17.39
N SER A 11 14.44 -9.60 -17.83
CA SER A 11 13.78 -8.39 -17.33
C SER A 11 13.64 -7.33 -18.42
N LEU A 12 12.72 -6.38 -18.20
CA LEU A 12 12.59 -5.20 -19.07
C LEU A 12 13.83 -4.31 -18.98
N GLN A 13 14.50 -4.26 -17.84
CA GLN A 13 15.73 -3.50 -17.66
C GLN A 13 16.86 -4.06 -18.54
N GLU A 14 17.03 -5.38 -18.59
CA GLU A 14 18.03 -6.01 -19.46
C GLU A 14 17.76 -5.73 -20.95
N LEU A 15 16.48 -5.61 -21.35
CA LEU A 15 16.12 -5.19 -22.71
C LEU A 15 16.65 -3.78 -23.01
N GLU A 16 16.39 -2.82 -22.11
CA GLU A 16 16.88 -1.44 -22.25
C GLU A 16 18.40 -1.36 -22.27
N GLU A 17 19.08 -2.09 -21.39
CA GLU A 17 20.56 -2.15 -21.31
C GLU A 17 21.20 -2.67 -22.61
N HIS A 18 20.50 -3.53 -23.34
CA HIS A 18 20.95 -4.07 -24.63
C HIS A 18 20.34 -3.34 -25.84
N CYS A 19 19.68 -2.20 -25.64
CA CYS A 19 19.00 -1.43 -26.68
C CYS A 19 17.98 -2.26 -27.49
N MET A 20 17.32 -3.21 -26.83
CA MET A 20 16.28 -4.06 -27.39
C MET A 20 14.91 -3.68 -26.85
N HIS A 21 13.88 -3.98 -27.63
CA HIS A 21 12.49 -3.77 -27.28
C HIS A 21 11.74 -5.10 -27.26
N LEU A 22 10.63 -5.13 -26.53
CA LEU A 22 9.76 -6.31 -26.52
C LEU A 22 9.20 -6.66 -27.92
N SER A 23 9.10 -5.67 -28.81
CA SER A 23 8.71 -5.85 -30.21
C SER A 23 9.74 -6.62 -31.04
N ASP A 24 11.00 -6.64 -30.61
CA ASP A 24 12.09 -7.34 -31.30
C ASP A 24 12.05 -8.85 -31.00
N ILE A 25 11.28 -9.26 -29.99
CA ILE A 25 11.03 -10.66 -29.63
C ILE A 25 9.68 -11.11 -30.22
N ALA A 26 9.71 -12.22 -30.96
CA ALA A 26 8.53 -12.77 -31.60
C ALA A 26 7.42 -13.11 -30.57
N PRO A 27 6.12 -12.91 -30.91
CA PRO A 27 5.03 -13.18 -29.96
C PRO A 27 4.93 -14.64 -29.48
N HIS A 28 5.45 -15.58 -30.26
CA HIS A 28 5.45 -17.02 -29.93
C HIS A 28 6.73 -17.46 -29.19
N ASP A 29 7.68 -16.54 -28.96
CA ASP A 29 8.89 -16.82 -28.21
C ASP A 29 8.60 -16.77 -26.71
N ALA A 30 8.82 -17.89 -26.02
CA ALA A 30 8.56 -18.03 -24.58
C ALA A 30 9.38 -17.03 -23.73
N THR A 31 10.52 -16.53 -24.23
CA THR A 31 11.33 -15.51 -23.55
C THR A 31 10.52 -14.24 -23.30
N ARG A 32 9.64 -13.87 -24.26
CA ARG A 32 8.76 -12.71 -24.13
C ARG A 32 7.80 -12.87 -22.95
N ASP A 33 7.18 -14.03 -22.83
CA ASP A 33 6.24 -14.33 -21.74
C ASP A 33 6.96 -14.33 -20.39
N LEU A 34 8.16 -14.91 -20.32
CA LEU A 34 8.96 -14.95 -19.09
C LEU A 34 9.32 -13.55 -18.58
N ILE A 35 9.71 -12.63 -19.47
CA ILE A 35 10.02 -11.24 -19.12
C ILE A 35 8.76 -10.55 -18.56
N LEU A 36 7.61 -10.71 -19.21
CA LEU A 36 6.35 -10.11 -18.77
C LEU A 36 5.86 -10.68 -17.44
N LEU A 37 5.94 -11.99 -17.24
CA LEU A 37 5.62 -12.66 -15.98
C LEU A 37 6.49 -12.15 -14.83
N ASN A 38 7.79 -11.96 -15.06
CA ASN A 38 8.67 -11.38 -14.04
C ASN A 38 8.27 -9.94 -13.70
N GLN A 39 7.98 -9.12 -14.72
CA GLN A 39 7.54 -7.74 -14.50
C GLN A 39 6.22 -7.68 -13.70
N GLN A 40 5.25 -8.53 -14.03
CA GLN A 40 4.00 -8.62 -13.29
C GLN A 40 4.24 -9.00 -11.82
N ARG A 41 5.07 -10.03 -11.59
CA ARG A 41 5.42 -10.48 -10.23
C ARG A 41 6.07 -9.36 -9.40
N LEU A 42 6.97 -8.57 -10.01
CA LEU A 42 7.60 -7.44 -9.33
C LEU A 42 6.57 -6.36 -8.96
N ALA A 43 5.64 -6.04 -9.86
CA ALA A 43 4.58 -5.07 -9.61
C ALA A 43 3.64 -5.53 -8.48
N GLU A 44 3.25 -6.81 -8.47
CA GLU A 44 2.44 -7.40 -7.40
C GLU A 44 3.15 -7.34 -6.04
N MET A 45 4.45 -7.63 -6.01
CA MET A 45 5.27 -7.54 -4.81
C MET A 45 5.38 -6.10 -4.30
N GLU A 46 5.58 -5.13 -5.20
CA GLU A 46 5.62 -3.71 -4.82
C GLU A 46 4.30 -3.24 -4.21
N LEU A 47 3.18 -3.58 -4.84
CA LEU A 47 1.85 -3.25 -4.34
C LEU A 47 1.60 -3.87 -2.96
N SER A 48 1.98 -5.14 -2.77
CA SER A 48 1.86 -5.82 -1.47
C SER A 48 2.68 -5.10 -0.38
N ASN A 49 3.89 -4.65 -0.71
CA ASN A 49 4.74 -3.91 0.23
C ASN A 49 4.14 -2.55 0.60
N GLN A 50 3.56 -1.84 -0.36
CA GLN A 50 2.88 -0.57 -0.10
C GLN A 50 1.66 -0.77 0.82
N LEU A 51 0.88 -1.83 0.58
CA LEU A 51 -0.28 -2.18 1.40
C LEU A 51 0.12 -2.47 2.85
N GLU A 52 1.18 -3.25 3.07
CA GLU A 52 1.64 -3.59 4.41
C GLU A 52 2.13 -2.35 5.18
N ARG A 53 2.86 -1.44 4.52
CA ARG A 53 3.28 -0.16 5.13
C ARG A 53 2.07 0.69 5.54
N LYS A 54 1.07 0.81 4.66
CA LYS A 54 -0.14 1.59 4.94
C LYS A 54 -0.97 0.99 6.08
N LYS A 55 -0.99 -0.34 6.19
CA LYS A 55 -1.64 -1.04 7.29
C LYS A 55 -0.97 -0.76 8.63
N GLU A 56 0.35 -0.75 8.68
CA GLU A 56 1.10 -0.42 9.89
C GLU A 56 0.90 1.06 10.29
N GLU A 57 0.96 1.99 9.33
CA GLU A 57 0.63 3.41 9.56
C GLU A 57 -0.77 3.58 10.14
N LEU A 58 -1.76 2.88 9.59
CA LEU A 58 -3.14 2.91 10.06
C LEU A 58 -3.28 2.36 11.48
N HIS A 59 -2.57 1.27 11.80
CA HIS A 59 -2.56 0.70 13.15
C HIS A 59 -2.00 1.68 14.18
N GLN A 60 -0.90 2.35 13.87
CA GLN A 60 -0.31 3.38 14.73
C GLN A 60 -1.25 4.57 14.91
N LEU A 61 -1.84 5.07 13.82
CA LEU A 61 -2.79 6.17 13.87
C LEU A 61 -4.02 5.82 14.72
N SER A 62 -4.52 4.58 14.61
CA SER A 62 -5.65 4.10 15.42
C SER A 62 -5.31 4.08 16.91
N LYS A 63 -4.09 3.70 17.29
CA LYS A 63 -3.65 3.74 18.69
C LYS A 63 -3.58 5.16 19.22
N HIS A 64 -2.97 6.07 18.47
CA HIS A 64 -2.90 7.49 18.84
C HIS A 64 -4.29 8.13 18.94
N LEU A 65 -5.20 7.78 18.04
CA LEU A 65 -6.58 8.25 18.09
C LEU A 65 -7.27 7.80 19.39
N GLU A 66 -7.06 6.56 19.82
CA GLU A 66 -7.65 6.04 21.06
C GLU A 66 -7.06 6.73 22.30
N GLU A 67 -5.75 6.98 22.30
CA GLU A 67 -5.08 7.74 23.37
C GLU A 67 -5.63 9.17 23.48
N GLU A 68 -5.78 9.88 22.36
CA GLU A 68 -6.31 11.24 22.33
C GLU A 68 -7.79 11.31 22.71
N LYS A 69 -8.60 10.32 22.29
CA LYS A 69 -9.98 10.16 22.76
C LYS A 69 -10.03 10.04 24.27
N LYS A 70 -9.20 9.17 24.86
CA LYS A 70 -9.15 8.99 26.31
C LYS A 70 -8.72 10.26 27.05
N LYS A 71 -7.74 11.00 26.53
CA LYS A 71 -7.31 12.30 27.09
C LYS A 71 -8.45 13.32 27.05
N THR A 72 -9.15 13.40 25.93
CA THR A 72 -10.27 14.33 25.73
C THR A 72 -11.45 13.99 26.65
N GLU A 73 -11.79 12.71 26.80
CA GLU A 73 -12.80 12.26 27.76
C GLU A 73 -12.41 12.64 29.19
N ASN A 74 -11.18 12.35 29.60
CA ASN A 74 -10.70 12.71 30.94
C ASN A 74 -10.80 14.21 31.20
N LEU A 75 -10.43 15.04 30.20
CA LEU A 75 -10.55 16.48 30.30
C LEU A 75 -12.00 16.93 30.44
N LEU A 76 -12.92 16.34 29.66
CA LEU A 76 -14.36 16.63 29.74
C LEU A 76 -14.92 16.39 31.15
N TYR A 77 -14.57 15.26 31.77
CA TYR A 77 -14.98 14.92 33.13
C TYR A 77 -14.29 15.74 34.22
N ALA A 78 -13.09 16.28 33.96
CA ALA A 78 -12.39 17.16 34.89
C ALA A 78 -12.95 18.58 34.89
N MET A 79 -13.45 19.05 33.74
CA MET A 79 -13.91 20.43 33.55
C MET A 79 -15.40 20.63 33.87
N LEU A 80 -16.20 19.56 33.84
CA LEU A 80 -17.67 19.63 33.98
C LEU A 80 -18.20 18.64 35.03
N PRO A 81 -19.35 18.94 35.66
CA PRO A 81 -20.06 17.97 36.49
C PRO A 81 -20.38 16.69 35.70
N LYS A 82 -20.28 15.53 36.36
CA LYS A 82 -20.42 14.20 35.71
C LYS A 82 -21.66 14.06 34.82
N HIS A 83 -22.80 14.64 35.24
CA HIS A 83 -24.04 14.56 34.46
C HIS A 83 -23.98 15.35 33.15
N VAL A 84 -23.35 16.54 33.14
CA VAL A 84 -23.14 17.36 31.94
C VAL A 84 -22.14 16.68 31.00
N ALA A 85 -21.03 16.17 31.55
CA ALA A 85 -20.01 15.45 30.77
C ALA A 85 -20.57 14.21 30.08
N ASN A 86 -21.40 13.41 30.77
CA ASN A 86 -22.08 12.25 30.17
C ASN A 86 -23.01 12.64 29.01
N GLN A 87 -23.80 13.71 29.18
CA GLN A 87 -24.70 14.18 28.13
C GLN A 87 -23.92 14.68 26.89
N LEU A 88 -22.83 15.42 27.09
CA LEU A 88 -21.97 15.88 26.00
C LEU A 88 -21.24 14.73 25.29
N LYS A 89 -20.79 13.71 26.03
CA LYS A 89 -20.18 12.49 25.46
C LYS A 89 -21.16 11.73 24.55
N GLU A 90 -22.45 11.72 24.91
CA GLU A 90 -23.53 11.14 24.10
C GLU A 90 -23.98 12.04 22.92
N GLY A 91 -23.34 13.20 22.73
CA GLY A 91 -23.66 14.15 21.66
C GLY A 91 -24.94 14.96 21.90
N LYS A 92 -25.50 14.95 23.12
CA LYS A 92 -26.68 15.73 23.49
C LYS A 92 -26.27 17.17 23.78
N ARG A 93 -27.09 18.13 23.33
CA ARG A 93 -26.93 19.55 23.69
C ARG A 93 -27.42 19.74 25.13
N VAL A 94 -26.60 20.37 25.95
CA VAL A 94 -26.98 20.74 27.32
C VAL A 94 -27.33 22.23 27.30
N GLU A 95 -28.55 22.58 27.75
CA GLU A 95 -28.93 23.99 27.93
C GLU A 95 -28.21 24.55 29.15
N ALA A 96 -27.75 25.81 29.04
CA ALA A 96 -26.92 26.49 30.02
C ALA A 96 -27.70 26.96 31.24
#